data_AF-A0A7K4MS41-F1
#
_entry.id   AF-A0A7K4MS41-F1
#
_cell.length_a   1.000
_cell.length_b   1.000
_cell.length_c   1.000
_cell.angle_alpha   90.00
_cell.angle_beta   90.00
_cell.angle_gamma   90.00
#
_symmetry.space_group_name_H-M   'P 1'
#
loop_
_entity.id
_entity.type
_entity.pdbx_description
1 polymer ?
#
loop_
_entity_poly.entity_id
_entity_poly.type
_entity_poly.pdbx_seq_one_letter_code
_entity_poly.pdbx_strand_id
1 'polypeptide(L)'
;MKSQILFSILIIFLLVNAPNSFSELELFTNSKVYSTEHNLQIYGKGLPEENLILRLFAPDATIAKFDQITTNSDGSFNYNLLTWPEPTTNFPYGTYLVEVISTEQDGISKKIDVKFTSTTDLIDVPVERHVSTLVFAPETAAVNQSFRVFVQTTSDGLLIGNDPTELLKNTHVHLPSGLSVSLSDSFKTLHQGLYFVDFISRAEGTHVFHVVSFSQGTTSHGSAATNVLSQDLGGISNQIIKLNTILDATSSELETLKSEISGFDTTLEYASNQIDESIGTISTSVKFISEASSQLNALMLPIIASIGIIVALQITILARRK
;
A
#
# COMPACT_ATOMS: atom_id res chain seq x y z
N MET A 1 -66.19 -46.99 41.11
CA MET A 1 -64.95 -46.22 41.43
C MET A 1 -63.84 -46.35 40.38
N LYS A 2 -63.50 -47.53 39.85
CA LYS A 2 -62.37 -47.66 38.88
C LYS A 2 -62.57 -46.94 37.53
N SER A 3 -63.79 -46.88 37.00
CA SER A 3 -64.07 -46.21 35.71
C SER A 3 -64.07 -44.68 35.80
N GLN A 4 -64.45 -44.09 36.94
CA GLN A 4 -64.40 -42.63 37.12
C GLN A 4 -62.96 -42.12 37.28
N ILE A 5 -62.07 -42.88 37.92
CA ILE A 5 -60.65 -42.53 38.05
C ILE A 5 -59.97 -42.55 36.68
N LEU A 6 -60.30 -43.54 35.83
CA LEU A 6 -59.75 -43.63 34.47
C LEU A 6 -60.20 -42.46 33.58
N PHE A 7 -61.46 -42.02 33.74
CA PHE A 7 -62.00 -40.88 32.99
C PHE A 7 -61.37 -39.55 33.42
N SER A 8 -61.13 -39.35 34.72
CA SER A 8 -60.44 -38.16 35.22
C SER A 8 -58.97 -38.08 34.77
N ILE A 9 -58.27 -39.22 34.70
CA ILE A 9 -56.89 -39.26 34.19
C ILE A 9 -56.86 -38.94 32.70
N LEU A 10 -57.83 -39.41 31.91
CA LEU A 10 -57.93 -39.12 30.48
C LEU A 10 -58.20 -37.64 30.19
N ILE A 11 -59.04 -36.98 31.01
CA ILE A 11 -59.30 -35.53 30.91
C ILE A 11 -58.06 -34.71 31.27
N ILE A 12 -57.32 -35.10 32.31
CA ILE A 12 -56.06 -34.45 32.66
C ILE A 12 -55.02 -34.63 31.54
N PHE A 13 -54.92 -35.83 30.95
CA PHE A 13 -54.01 -36.06 29.83
C PHE A 13 -54.38 -35.28 28.55
N LEU A 14 -55.68 -35.03 28.31
CA LEU A 14 -56.18 -34.18 27.23
C LEU A 14 -55.90 -32.69 27.48
N LEU A 15 -55.95 -32.23 28.73
CA LEU A 15 -55.61 -30.85 29.11
C LEU A 15 -54.10 -30.56 29.07
N VAL A 16 -53.26 -31.57 29.36
CA VAL A 16 -51.79 -31.43 29.30
C VAL A 16 -51.26 -31.45 27.84
N ASN A 17 -52.06 -31.95 26.89
CA ASN A 17 -51.73 -31.97 25.46
C ASN A 17 -52.54 -30.96 24.62
N ALA A 18 -53.23 -30.00 25.25
CA ALA A 18 -53.64 -28.82 24.50
C ALA A 18 -52.36 -28.14 24.02
N PRO A 19 -52.11 -27.98 22.71
CA PRO A 19 -51.06 -27.08 22.28
C PRO A 19 -51.42 -25.73 22.91
N ASN A 20 -50.58 -25.24 23.82
CA ASN A 20 -50.57 -23.81 24.10
C ASN A 20 -50.59 -23.17 22.71
N SER A 21 -51.66 -22.43 22.38
CA SER A 21 -51.67 -21.58 21.19
C SER A 21 -50.64 -20.50 21.46
N PHE A 22 -49.36 -20.85 21.28
CA PHE A 22 -48.28 -19.91 21.13
C PHE A 22 -48.61 -19.18 19.84
N SER A 23 -49.19 -17.99 19.98
CA SER A 23 -49.15 -17.03 18.89
C SER A 23 -47.68 -16.71 18.69
N GLU A 24 -47.10 -17.18 17.58
CA GLU A 24 -45.77 -16.75 17.18
C GLU A 24 -45.80 -15.22 17.01
N LEU A 25 -44.77 -14.51 17.46
CA LEU A 25 -44.66 -13.08 17.24
C LEU A 25 -44.70 -12.80 15.74
N GLU A 26 -45.67 -12.01 15.29
CA GLU A 26 -45.86 -11.60 13.89
C GLU A 26 -45.65 -10.10 13.76
N LEU A 27 -45.03 -9.68 12.66
CA LEU A 27 -44.74 -8.27 12.37
C LEU A 27 -45.03 -7.97 10.90
N PHE A 28 -45.85 -6.95 10.69
CA PHE A 28 -46.18 -6.38 9.39
C PHE A 28 -46.09 -4.85 9.44
N THR A 29 -45.91 -4.25 8.27
CA THR A 29 -45.95 -2.80 8.07
C THR A 29 -47.05 -2.46 7.06
N ASN A 30 -47.56 -1.24 7.10
CA ASN A 30 -48.59 -0.78 6.15
C ASN A 30 -48.06 -0.56 4.72
N SER A 31 -46.74 -0.43 4.54
CA SER A 31 -46.06 -0.38 3.24
C SER A 31 -44.64 -0.92 3.37
N LYS A 32 -43.98 -1.18 2.24
CA LYS A 32 -42.54 -1.46 2.18
C LYS A 32 -41.72 -0.24 1.78
N VAL A 33 -42.34 0.75 1.14
CA VAL A 33 -41.70 1.98 0.63
C VAL A 33 -42.48 3.19 1.14
N TYR A 34 -41.75 4.20 1.60
CA TYR A 34 -42.27 5.38 2.23
C TYR A 34 -41.58 6.63 1.69
N SER A 35 -42.32 7.73 1.63
CA SER A 35 -41.81 9.09 1.38
C SER A 35 -42.15 9.99 2.55
N THR A 36 -41.69 11.24 2.50
CA THR A 36 -41.98 12.26 3.53
C THR A 36 -43.47 12.32 3.85
N GLU A 37 -43.81 12.57 5.12
CA GLU A 37 -45.16 12.65 5.69
C GLU A 37 -45.95 11.32 5.71
N HIS A 38 -45.41 10.24 5.14
CA HIS A 38 -46.05 8.93 5.29
C HIS A 38 -45.90 8.41 6.73
N ASN A 39 -46.88 7.64 7.16
CA ASN A 39 -46.88 7.01 8.48
C ASN A 39 -46.38 5.57 8.36
N LEU A 40 -45.29 5.25 9.04
CA LEU A 40 -44.85 3.89 9.31
C LEU A 40 -45.72 3.30 10.42
N GLN A 41 -46.77 2.60 10.00
CA GLN A 41 -47.59 1.82 10.91
C GLN A 41 -47.08 0.39 10.96
N ILE A 42 -46.90 -0.10 12.17
CA ILE A 42 -46.54 -1.49 12.46
C ILE A 42 -47.73 -2.18 13.12
N TYR A 43 -47.97 -3.42 12.75
CA TYR A 43 -49.05 -4.23 13.31
C TYR A 43 -48.72 -5.71 13.25
N GLY A 44 -49.40 -6.50 14.06
CA GLY A 44 -49.15 -7.93 14.13
C GLY A 44 -49.81 -8.57 15.34
N LYS A 45 -49.24 -9.70 15.76
CA LYS A 45 -49.69 -10.49 16.90
C LYS A 45 -48.53 -10.86 17.80
N GLY A 46 -48.78 -10.84 19.10
CA GLY A 46 -47.92 -11.36 20.15
C GLY A 46 -48.74 -12.17 21.15
N LEU A 47 -48.20 -12.37 22.36
CA LEU A 47 -48.97 -12.85 23.51
C LEU A 47 -49.96 -11.77 23.99
N PRO A 48 -51.12 -12.15 24.54
CA PRO A 48 -52.05 -11.21 25.16
C PRO A 48 -51.41 -10.41 26.31
N GLU A 49 -51.65 -9.09 26.31
CA GLU A 49 -51.20 -8.15 27.35
C GLU A 49 -49.67 -8.14 27.61
N GLU A 50 -48.87 -8.62 26.66
CA GLU A 50 -47.41 -8.60 26.75
C GLU A 50 -46.83 -7.24 26.36
N ASN A 51 -45.66 -6.91 26.91
CA ASN A 51 -44.91 -5.75 26.45
C ASN A 51 -44.02 -6.09 25.25
N LEU A 52 -44.04 -5.21 24.24
CA LEU A 52 -43.21 -5.29 23.05
C LEU A 52 -42.27 -4.09 22.98
N ILE A 53 -41.01 -4.34 22.67
CA ILE A 53 -40.01 -3.30 22.38
C ILE A 53 -39.98 -3.10 20.86
N LEU A 54 -40.07 -1.85 20.43
CA LEU A 54 -40.06 -1.44 19.04
C LEU A 54 -38.79 -0.65 18.74
N ARG A 55 -38.05 -1.05 17.71
CA ARG A 55 -36.84 -0.34 17.26
C ARG A 55 -36.91 -0.09 15.77
N LEU A 56 -36.57 1.13 15.36
CA LEU A 56 -36.26 1.48 13.99
C LEU A 56 -34.77 1.75 13.89
N PHE A 57 -34.06 0.98 13.08
CA PHE A 57 -32.65 1.24 12.78
C PHE A 57 -32.52 2.01 11.47
N ALA A 58 -31.68 3.04 11.48
CA ALA A 58 -31.26 3.77 10.30
C ALA A 58 -30.31 2.93 9.42
N PRO A 59 -30.05 3.35 8.16
CA PRO A 59 -29.17 2.60 7.25
C PRO A 59 -27.73 2.44 7.77
N ASP A 60 -27.28 3.32 8.67
CA ASP A 60 -25.98 3.26 9.36
C ASP A 60 -25.94 2.28 10.55
N ALA A 61 -27.04 1.54 10.76
CA ALA A 61 -27.30 0.63 11.89
C ALA A 61 -27.47 1.29 13.26
N THR A 62 -27.60 2.60 13.34
CA THR A 62 -27.96 3.30 14.59
C THR A 62 -29.47 3.22 14.85
N ILE A 63 -29.89 3.39 16.10
CA ILE A 63 -31.32 3.41 16.45
C ILE A 63 -31.88 4.80 16.13
N ALA A 64 -32.75 4.89 15.15
CA ALA A 64 -33.47 6.10 14.76
C ALA A 64 -34.70 6.36 15.63
N LYS A 65 -35.39 5.29 16.07
CA LYS A 65 -36.56 5.37 16.94
C LYS A 65 -36.62 4.15 17.87
N PHE A 66 -37.05 4.39 19.11
CA PHE A 66 -37.28 3.38 20.13
C PHE A 66 -38.59 3.71 20.83
N ASP A 67 -39.49 2.74 20.94
CA ASP A 67 -40.74 2.83 21.70
C ASP A 67 -41.06 1.49 22.37
N GLN A 68 -42.04 1.50 23.27
CA GLN A 68 -42.58 0.30 23.92
C GLN A 68 -44.10 0.35 23.90
N ILE A 69 -44.74 -0.78 23.61
CA ILE A 69 -46.20 -0.91 23.61
C ILE A 69 -46.62 -2.16 24.37
N THR A 70 -47.89 -2.22 24.77
CA THR A 70 -48.52 -3.42 25.31
C THR A 70 -49.52 -3.94 24.29
N THR A 71 -49.53 -5.24 24.03
CA THR A 71 -50.52 -5.86 23.14
C THR A 71 -51.91 -5.82 23.77
N ASN A 72 -52.94 -5.92 22.92
CA ASN A 72 -54.32 -6.04 23.39
C ASN A 72 -54.57 -7.39 24.06
N SER A 73 -55.74 -7.54 24.69
CA SER A 73 -56.18 -8.80 25.33
C SER A 73 -56.31 -9.99 24.36
N ASP A 74 -56.36 -9.74 23.05
CA ASP A 74 -56.35 -10.77 22.01
C ASP A 74 -54.95 -11.00 21.39
N GLY A 75 -53.91 -10.36 21.94
CA GLY A 75 -52.53 -10.39 21.47
C GLY A 75 -52.24 -9.48 20.27
N SER A 76 -53.24 -8.80 19.71
CA SER A 76 -53.02 -7.90 18.57
C SER A 76 -52.34 -6.59 18.99
N PHE A 77 -51.60 -5.98 18.07
CA PHE A 77 -51.13 -4.61 18.22
C PHE A 77 -51.19 -3.85 16.90
N ASN A 78 -51.39 -2.54 16.97
CA ASN A 78 -51.29 -1.61 15.86
C ASN A 78 -50.78 -0.28 16.41
N TYR A 79 -49.65 0.18 15.88
CA TYR A 79 -48.95 1.36 16.40
C TYR A 79 -48.33 2.17 15.27
N ASN A 80 -48.45 3.49 15.34
CA ASN A 80 -47.75 4.41 14.45
C ASN A 80 -46.35 4.69 15.01
N LEU A 81 -45.34 4.02 14.47
CA LEU A 81 -43.96 4.10 14.98
C LEU A 81 -43.28 5.42 14.59
N LEU A 82 -43.55 5.91 13.38
CA LEU A 82 -42.91 7.10 12.86
C LEU A 82 -43.77 7.75 11.76
N THR A 83 -43.83 9.08 11.76
CA THR A 83 -44.17 9.85 10.56
C THR A 83 -42.86 10.26 9.90
N TRP A 84 -42.64 9.85 8.64
CA TRP A 84 -41.36 10.05 7.94
C TRP A 84 -41.06 11.55 7.79
N PRO A 85 -39.96 12.05 8.38
CA PRO A 85 -39.63 13.47 8.32
C PRO A 85 -39.05 13.85 6.95
N GLU A 86 -38.84 15.14 6.73
CA GLU A 86 -37.99 15.59 5.63
C GLU A 86 -36.57 14.99 5.75
N PRO A 87 -35.95 14.57 4.64
CA PRO A 87 -34.65 13.91 4.69
C PRO A 87 -33.58 14.87 5.20
N THR A 88 -32.77 14.41 6.15
CA THR A 88 -31.63 15.16 6.70
C THR A 88 -30.40 14.26 6.78
N THR A 89 -29.25 14.81 7.16
CA THR A 89 -28.04 14.00 7.42
C THR A 89 -28.22 12.98 8.54
N ASN A 90 -29.13 13.24 9.48
CA ASN A 90 -29.42 12.32 10.60
C ASN A 90 -30.60 11.39 10.28
N PHE A 91 -31.35 11.70 9.23
CA PHE A 91 -32.51 10.93 8.80
C PHE A 91 -32.56 10.88 7.26
N PRO A 92 -31.59 10.20 6.62
CA PRO A 92 -31.43 10.21 5.17
C PRO A 92 -32.31 9.16 4.48
N TYR A 93 -32.46 9.28 3.16
CA TYR A 93 -33.02 8.18 2.37
C TYR A 93 -32.18 6.91 2.49
N GLY A 94 -32.84 5.75 2.43
CA GLY A 94 -32.18 4.46 2.54
C GLY A 94 -33.08 3.36 3.08
N THR A 95 -32.47 2.21 3.39
CA THR A 95 -33.16 1.03 3.92
C THR A 95 -33.06 1.01 5.44
N TYR A 96 -34.21 1.17 6.08
CA TYR A 96 -34.37 1.10 7.53
C TYR A 96 -34.83 -0.29 7.94
N LEU A 97 -34.43 -0.73 9.13
CA LEU A 97 -34.83 -2.01 9.70
C LEU A 97 -35.80 -1.77 10.86
N VAL A 98 -37.01 -2.26 10.75
CA VAL A 98 -37.97 -2.32 11.85
C VAL A 98 -37.77 -3.64 12.59
N GLU A 99 -37.66 -3.57 13.91
CA GLU A 99 -37.56 -4.73 14.78
C GLU A 99 -38.58 -4.63 15.91
N VAL A 100 -39.28 -5.75 16.14
CA VAL A 100 -40.17 -5.94 17.29
C VAL A 100 -39.64 -7.10 18.12
N ILE A 101 -39.57 -6.91 19.44
CA ILE A 101 -39.02 -7.86 20.40
C ILE A 101 -40.06 -8.12 21.48
N SER A 102 -40.37 -9.39 21.74
CA SER A 102 -41.21 -9.79 22.88
C SER A 102 -40.37 -9.82 24.16
N THR A 103 -40.88 -9.25 25.25
CA THR A 103 -40.22 -9.33 26.56
C THR A 103 -40.55 -10.60 27.33
N GLU A 104 -41.55 -11.37 26.90
CA GLU A 104 -42.10 -12.51 27.65
C GLU A 104 -41.86 -13.86 26.95
N GLN A 105 -41.57 -13.84 25.65
CA GLN A 105 -41.25 -15.01 24.84
C GLN A 105 -39.74 -15.15 24.64
N ASP A 106 -38.97 -15.23 25.73
CA ASP A 106 -37.50 -15.40 25.71
C ASP A 106 -36.74 -14.39 24.82
N GLY A 107 -37.29 -13.19 24.58
CA GLY A 107 -36.65 -12.18 23.76
C GLY A 107 -36.73 -12.43 22.25
N ILE A 108 -37.65 -13.26 21.74
CA ILE A 108 -37.80 -13.45 20.29
C ILE A 108 -38.00 -12.10 19.59
N SER A 109 -37.38 -11.96 18.41
CA SER A 109 -37.48 -10.77 17.59
C SER A 109 -37.91 -11.08 16.17
N LYS A 110 -38.74 -10.20 15.60
CA LYS A 110 -39.07 -10.17 14.17
C LYS A 110 -38.56 -8.87 13.56
N LYS A 111 -38.13 -8.97 12.30
CA LYS A 111 -37.41 -7.94 11.57
C LYS A 111 -38.00 -7.76 10.18
N ILE A 112 -38.17 -6.52 9.75
CA ILE A 112 -38.62 -6.20 8.38
C ILE A 112 -37.89 -4.95 7.87
N ASP A 113 -37.36 -5.05 6.66
CA ASP A 113 -36.75 -3.92 5.97
C ASP A 113 -37.82 -3.06 5.29
N VAL A 114 -37.70 -1.75 5.45
CA VAL A 114 -38.53 -0.73 4.81
C VAL A 114 -37.65 0.31 4.15
N LYS A 115 -38.10 0.90 3.04
CA LYS A 115 -37.33 1.88 2.28
C LYS A 115 -37.91 3.29 2.43
N PHE A 116 -37.06 4.25 2.73
CA PHE A 116 -37.38 5.67 2.70
C PHE A 116 -36.78 6.32 1.46
N THR A 117 -37.63 6.90 0.62
CA THR A 117 -37.28 7.41 -0.72
C THR A 117 -37.98 8.73 -1.00
N SER A 118 -37.54 9.44 -2.03
CA SER A 118 -38.14 10.71 -2.47
C SER A 118 -39.54 10.55 -3.09
N THR A 119 -39.87 9.35 -3.56
CA THR A 119 -41.20 9.00 -4.10
C THR A 119 -41.62 7.62 -3.60
N THR A 120 -42.93 7.34 -3.59
CA THR A 120 -43.47 5.99 -3.34
C THR A 120 -43.81 5.23 -4.62
N ASP A 121 -43.29 5.68 -5.76
CA ASP A 121 -43.52 5.00 -7.04
C ASP A 121 -42.98 3.57 -6.94
N LEU A 122 -43.92 2.63 -7.02
CA LEU A 122 -43.65 1.20 -6.97
C LEU A 122 -42.89 0.80 -8.24
N ILE A 123 -41.56 0.79 -8.14
CA ILE A 123 -40.80 -0.16 -8.95
C ILE A 123 -41.03 -1.51 -8.27
N ASP A 124 -41.56 -2.48 -9.00
CA ASP A 124 -41.91 -3.86 -8.56
C ASP A 124 -40.66 -4.70 -8.18
N VAL A 125 -39.70 -4.06 -7.53
CA VAL A 125 -38.41 -4.61 -7.13
C VAL A 125 -38.47 -4.80 -5.61
N PRO A 126 -38.04 -5.95 -5.08
CA PRO A 126 -37.92 -6.15 -3.64
C PRO A 126 -37.11 -5.02 -3.00
N VAL A 127 -37.49 -4.63 -1.78
CA VAL A 127 -36.69 -3.70 -0.98
C VAL A 127 -35.35 -4.38 -0.67
N GLU A 128 -34.31 -3.96 -1.38
CA GLU A 128 -32.94 -4.42 -1.19
C GLU A 128 -32.11 -3.33 -0.53
N ARG A 129 -31.38 -3.74 0.52
CA ARG A 129 -30.33 -2.97 1.17
C ARG A 129 -29.07 -3.06 0.30
N HIS A 130 -28.48 -1.92 -0.08
CA HIS A 130 -27.27 -1.92 -0.87
C HIS A 130 -26.03 -1.67 0.00
N VAL A 131 -25.29 -2.73 0.31
CA VAL A 131 -23.97 -2.61 0.95
C VAL A 131 -22.90 -2.43 -0.13
N SER A 132 -21.96 -1.53 0.09
CA SER A 132 -20.82 -1.27 -0.79
C SER A 132 -19.50 -1.31 -0.03
N THR A 133 -18.48 -1.90 -0.65
CA THR A 133 -17.13 -2.05 -0.11
C THR A 133 -16.13 -1.46 -1.09
N LEU A 134 -15.41 -0.42 -0.65
CA LEU A 134 -14.31 0.16 -1.41
C LEU A 134 -12.98 -0.16 -0.73
N VAL A 135 -11.98 -0.52 -1.53
CA VAL A 135 -10.65 -0.90 -1.05
C VAL A 135 -9.64 0.02 -1.71
N PHE A 136 -8.79 0.65 -0.89
CA PHE A 136 -7.73 1.52 -1.35
C PHE A 136 -6.40 0.92 -0.90
N ALA A 137 -5.56 0.57 -1.85
CA ALA A 137 -4.21 0.08 -1.61
C ALA A 137 -3.23 0.90 -2.47
N PRO A 138 -1.98 1.09 -2.03
CA PRO A 138 -0.97 1.68 -2.89
C PRO A 138 -0.75 0.78 -4.10
N GLU A 139 -0.52 1.38 -5.27
CA GLU A 139 -0.26 0.64 -6.51
C GLU A 139 1.04 -0.17 -6.42
N THR A 140 2.05 0.39 -5.75
CA THR A 140 3.36 -0.23 -5.55
C THR A 140 3.79 -0.20 -4.09
N ALA A 141 4.49 -1.24 -3.65
CA ALA A 141 5.17 -1.30 -2.36
C ALA A 141 6.51 -2.04 -2.48
N ALA A 142 7.28 -2.13 -1.40
CA ALA A 142 8.52 -2.91 -1.37
C ALA A 142 8.46 -4.08 -0.40
N VAL A 143 9.26 -5.12 -0.69
CA VAL A 143 9.44 -6.25 0.22
C VAL A 143 9.97 -5.77 1.58
N ASN A 144 9.48 -6.39 2.65
CA ASN A 144 9.81 -6.09 4.04
C ASN A 144 9.47 -4.67 4.51
N GLN A 145 8.72 -3.90 3.71
CA GLN A 145 8.19 -2.60 4.10
C GLN A 145 6.70 -2.73 4.39
N SER A 146 6.25 -2.10 5.48
CA SER A 146 4.83 -2.02 5.80
C SER A 146 4.16 -1.01 4.89
N PHE A 147 3.02 -1.39 4.31
CA PHE A 147 2.14 -0.48 3.60
C PHE A 147 0.69 -0.68 4.06
N ARG A 148 -0.10 0.39 3.94
CA ARG A 148 -1.46 0.41 4.49
C ARG A 148 -2.50 0.20 3.40
N VAL A 149 -3.47 -0.67 3.68
CA VAL A 149 -4.67 -0.86 2.87
C VAL A 149 -5.85 -0.32 3.66
N PHE A 150 -6.65 0.56 3.05
CA PHE A 150 -7.86 1.11 3.64
C PHE A 150 -9.09 0.44 3.05
N VAL A 151 -10.13 0.32 3.87
CA VAL A 151 -11.42 -0.23 3.50
C VAL A 151 -12.51 0.73 3.95
N GLN A 152 -13.40 1.07 3.03
CA GLN A 152 -14.62 1.81 3.33
C GLN A 152 -15.83 0.91 3.12
N THR A 153 -16.75 0.88 4.09
CA THR A 153 -18.01 0.16 3.99
C THR A 153 -19.18 1.11 4.16
N THR A 154 -20.14 1.02 3.24
CA THR A 154 -21.37 1.81 3.30
C THR A 154 -22.61 0.95 3.10
N SER A 155 -23.76 1.37 3.63
CA SER A 155 -25.09 0.87 3.29
C SER A 155 -25.94 2.03 2.83
N ASP A 156 -26.48 1.95 1.61
CA ASP A 156 -27.26 3.02 0.97
C ASP A 156 -26.55 4.40 1.03
N GLY A 157 -25.22 4.38 0.96
CA GLY A 157 -24.36 5.58 1.00
C GLY A 157 -23.92 6.04 2.39
N LEU A 158 -24.43 5.47 3.48
CA LEU A 158 -24.00 5.78 4.85
C LEU A 158 -22.91 4.85 5.33
N LEU A 159 -21.94 5.36 6.09
CA LEU A 159 -20.88 4.55 6.69
C LEU A 159 -21.47 3.55 7.69
N ILE A 160 -21.13 2.27 7.54
CA ILE A 160 -21.64 1.18 8.39
C ILE A 160 -20.52 0.45 9.12
N GLY A 161 -20.90 -0.12 10.28
CA GLY A 161 -20.10 -1.08 11.01
C GLY A 161 -19.23 -0.46 12.10
N ASN A 162 -19.15 -1.14 13.23
CA ASN A 162 -18.35 -0.73 14.38
C ASN A 162 -17.21 -1.73 14.65
N ASP A 163 -17.50 -3.03 14.59
CA ASP A 163 -16.52 -4.09 14.77
C ASP A 163 -16.06 -4.65 13.41
N PRO A 164 -14.80 -4.41 12.99
CA PRO A 164 -14.28 -4.95 11.75
C PRO A 164 -14.13 -6.48 11.76
N THR A 165 -14.02 -7.12 12.93
CA THR A 165 -13.83 -8.58 13.02
C THR A 165 -15.09 -9.36 12.61
N GLU A 166 -16.27 -8.78 12.85
CA GLU A 166 -17.54 -9.32 12.37
C GLU A 166 -17.82 -8.87 10.93
N LEU A 167 -17.67 -7.57 10.66
CA LEU A 167 -18.01 -6.97 9.37
C LEU A 167 -17.13 -7.51 8.23
N LEU A 168 -15.82 -7.60 8.45
CA LEU A 168 -14.81 -7.93 7.42
C LEU A 168 -14.26 -9.35 7.55
N LYS A 169 -14.97 -10.22 8.27
CA LYS A 169 -14.53 -11.56 8.67
C LYS A 169 -14.02 -12.45 7.55
N ASN A 170 -14.51 -12.29 6.32
CA ASN A 170 -14.12 -13.16 5.19
C ASN A 170 -13.05 -12.54 4.27
N THR A 171 -12.39 -11.48 4.74
CA THR A 171 -11.35 -10.77 3.98
C THR A 171 -10.03 -11.52 3.97
N HIS A 172 -9.37 -11.55 2.82
CA HIS A 172 -8.07 -12.20 2.63
C HIS A 172 -7.24 -11.49 1.55
N VAL A 173 -5.95 -11.80 1.51
CA VAL A 173 -5.04 -11.37 0.44
C VAL A 173 -4.56 -12.58 -0.34
N HIS A 174 -4.66 -12.52 -1.66
CA HIS A 174 -3.99 -13.48 -2.56
C HIS A 174 -2.54 -13.06 -2.74
N LEU A 175 -1.63 -13.97 -2.40
CA LEU A 175 -0.20 -13.81 -2.58
C LEU A 175 0.20 -14.14 -4.03
N PRO A 176 1.36 -13.66 -4.51
CA PRO A 176 1.90 -14.01 -5.83
C PRO A 176 2.09 -15.53 -6.04
N SER A 177 2.26 -16.29 -4.96
CA SER A 177 2.36 -17.75 -4.99
C SER A 177 1.03 -18.47 -5.28
N GLY A 178 -0.10 -17.75 -5.31
CA GLY A 178 -1.44 -18.32 -5.40
C GLY A 178 -2.05 -18.71 -4.05
N LEU A 179 -1.29 -18.61 -2.95
CA LEU A 179 -1.81 -18.83 -1.59
C LEU A 179 -2.66 -17.65 -1.14
N SER A 180 -3.61 -17.90 -0.25
CA SER A 180 -4.44 -16.86 0.37
C SER A 180 -4.17 -16.77 1.86
N VAL A 181 -4.01 -15.56 2.38
CA VAL A 181 -3.81 -15.29 3.81
C VAL A 181 -5.00 -14.51 4.33
N SER A 182 -5.61 -15.01 5.40
CA SER A 182 -6.74 -14.34 6.05
C SER A 182 -6.31 -13.02 6.70
N LEU A 183 -7.18 -12.01 6.62
CA LEU A 183 -7.01 -10.70 7.25
C LEU A 183 -8.13 -10.38 8.26
N SER A 184 -9.02 -11.34 8.57
CA SER A 184 -10.24 -11.16 9.38
C SER A 184 -10.02 -10.34 10.66
N ASP A 185 -8.94 -10.65 11.39
CA ASP A 185 -8.65 -10.05 12.70
C ASP A 185 -7.52 -9.00 12.63
N SER A 186 -7.14 -8.59 11.42
CA SER A 186 -6.01 -7.67 11.19
C SER A 186 -6.44 -6.22 11.01
N PHE A 187 -7.74 -5.98 10.80
CA PHE A 187 -8.28 -4.64 10.57
C PHE A 187 -8.41 -3.85 11.86
N LYS A 188 -8.02 -2.57 11.78
CA LYS A 188 -8.22 -1.56 12.82
C LYS A 188 -9.21 -0.52 12.35
N THR A 189 -10.05 -0.03 13.26
CA THR A 189 -11.01 1.03 12.99
C THR A 189 -10.31 2.39 13.01
N LEU A 190 -10.37 3.12 11.89
CA LEU A 190 -9.97 4.53 11.82
C LEU A 190 -11.15 5.43 12.20
N HIS A 191 -12.32 5.11 11.63
CA HIS A 191 -13.60 5.75 11.88
C HIS A 191 -14.70 4.71 11.60
N GLN A 192 -15.93 4.93 12.05
CA GLN A 192 -17.07 4.09 11.64
C GLN A 192 -17.12 3.99 10.11
N GLY A 193 -17.22 2.77 9.58
CA GLY A 193 -17.18 2.47 8.14
C GLY A 193 -15.84 2.73 7.44
N LEU A 194 -14.76 3.05 8.16
CA LEU A 194 -13.40 3.21 7.64
C LEU A 194 -12.38 2.41 8.46
N TYR A 195 -11.78 1.42 7.83
CA TYR A 195 -10.84 0.50 8.45
C TYR A 195 -9.52 0.49 7.71
N PHE A 196 -8.47 -0.01 8.37
CA PHE A 196 -7.19 -0.24 7.72
C PHE A 196 -6.47 -1.47 8.26
N VAL A 197 -5.60 -2.02 7.42
CA VAL A 197 -4.63 -3.04 7.79
C VAL A 197 -3.25 -2.60 7.32
N ASP A 198 -2.25 -2.76 8.19
CA ASP A 198 -0.85 -2.58 7.84
C ASP A 198 -0.30 -3.94 7.39
N PHE A 199 0.05 -4.06 6.11
CA PHE A 199 0.50 -5.30 5.50
C PHE A 199 2.00 -5.24 5.19
N ILE A 200 2.73 -6.30 5.53
CA ILE A 200 4.16 -6.46 5.21
C ILE A 200 4.31 -7.70 4.34
N SER A 201 4.72 -7.51 3.09
CA SER A 201 5.03 -8.63 2.21
C SER A 201 6.49 -9.04 2.30
N ARG A 202 6.75 -10.34 2.16
CA ARG A 202 8.11 -10.91 2.03
C ARG A 202 8.41 -11.43 0.63
N ALA A 203 7.48 -11.29 -0.31
CA ALA A 203 7.58 -11.80 -1.66
C ALA A 203 7.32 -10.67 -2.67
N GLU A 204 8.08 -10.68 -3.76
CA GLU A 204 7.82 -9.80 -4.89
C GLU A 204 6.62 -10.28 -5.70
N GLY A 205 5.94 -9.35 -6.38
CA GLY A 205 4.80 -9.60 -7.24
C GLY A 205 3.48 -9.01 -6.74
N THR A 206 2.41 -9.31 -7.47
CA THR A 206 1.07 -8.75 -7.23
C THR A 206 0.38 -9.42 -6.05
N HIS A 207 -0.02 -8.61 -5.07
CA HIS A 207 -0.86 -8.99 -3.95
C HIS A 207 -2.26 -8.43 -4.19
N VAL A 208 -3.29 -9.29 -4.20
CA VAL A 208 -4.68 -8.88 -4.41
C VAL A 208 -5.42 -8.95 -3.09
N PHE A 209 -5.79 -7.81 -2.54
CA PHE A 209 -6.60 -7.69 -1.33
C PHE A 209 -8.07 -7.87 -1.72
N HIS A 210 -8.66 -9.00 -1.35
CA HIS A 210 -10.08 -9.27 -1.56
C HIS A 210 -10.83 -9.08 -0.24
N VAL A 211 -11.55 -7.97 -0.16
CA VAL A 211 -12.28 -7.55 1.03
C VAL A 211 -13.75 -7.93 0.87
N VAL A 212 -14.28 -8.57 1.92
CA VAL A 212 -15.67 -9.02 1.95
C VAL A 212 -16.31 -8.43 3.18
N SER A 213 -17.32 -7.58 2.99
CA SER A 213 -18.13 -7.04 4.07
C SER A 213 -19.49 -7.73 4.14
N PHE A 214 -19.96 -8.01 5.35
CA PHE A 214 -21.28 -8.56 5.60
C PHE A 214 -22.03 -7.71 6.63
N SER A 215 -23.18 -7.17 6.26
CA SER A 215 -24.01 -6.37 7.15
C SER A 215 -25.49 -6.68 6.92
N GLN A 216 -26.20 -6.99 8.00
CA GLN A 216 -27.66 -7.19 8.02
C GLN A 216 -28.17 -8.10 6.88
N GLY A 217 -27.50 -9.24 6.67
CA GLY A 217 -27.88 -10.22 5.65
C GLY A 217 -27.38 -9.94 4.23
N THR A 218 -26.73 -8.80 4.00
CA THR A 218 -26.19 -8.39 2.70
C THR A 218 -24.67 -8.50 2.69
N THR A 219 -24.12 -9.02 1.59
CA THR A 219 -22.67 -9.12 1.37
C THR A 219 -22.24 -8.15 0.27
N SER A 220 -21.08 -7.54 0.44
CA SER A 220 -20.42 -6.76 -0.59
C SER A 220 -18.94 -7.12 -0.70
N HIS A 221 -18.40 -7.03 -1.91
CA HIS A 221 -17.02 -7.35 -2.22
C HIS A 221 -16.31 -6.10 -2.75
N GLY A 222 -15.06 -5.92 -2.34
CA GLY A 222 -14.15 -4.93 -2.90
C GLY A 222 -12.77 -5.53 -3.11
N SER A 223 -12.02 -5.04 -4.09
CA SER A 223 -10.66 -5.52 -4.33
C SER A 223 -9.72 -4.42 -4.77
N ALA A 224 -8.48 -4.52 -4.31
CA ALA A 224 -7.38 -3.69 -4.76
C ALA A 224 -6.12 -4.55 -4.91
N ALA A 225 -5.23 -4.16 -5.82
CA ALA A 225 -3.98 -4.86 -6.04
C ALA A 225 -2.79 -3.94 -5.73
N THR A 226 -1.76 -4.50 -5.10
CA THR A 226 -0.47 -3.84 -4.87
C THR A 226 0.62 -4.69 -5.48
N ASN A 227 1.43 -4.10 -6.35
CA ASN A 227 2.62 -4.75 -6.87
C ASN A 227 3.80 -4.52 -5.93
N VAL A 228 4.31 -5.59 -5.32
CA VAL A 228 5.45 -5.52 -4.39
C VAL A 228 6.74 -5.74 -5.16
N LEU A 229 7.67 -4.79 -5.05
CA LEU A 229 8.97 -4.79 -5.72
C LEU A 229 10.10 -5.08 -4.71
N SER A 230 11.30 -5.35 -5.21
CA SER A 230 12.50 -5.51 -4.39
C SER A 230 12.87 -4.27 -3.57
N GLN A 231 12.48 -3.08 -4.04
CA GLN A 231 12.75 -1.79 -3.40
C GLN A 231 11.67 -0.75 -3.73
N ASP A 232 11.48 0.22 -2.84
CA ASP A 232 10.58 1.34 -3.06
C ASP A 232 11.24 2.45 -3.88
N LEU A 233 10.44 3.44 -4.28
CA LEU A 233 10.93 4.61 -5.01
C LEU A 233 11.98 5.40 -4.22
N GLY A 234 11.89 5.40 -2.89
CA GLY A 234 12.87 6.03 -2.01
C GLY A 234 14.24 5.36 -2.10
N GLY A 235 14.27 4.03 -2.05
CA GLY A 235 15.47 3.21 -2.25
C GLY A 235 16.12 3.43 -3.60
N ILE A 236 15.32 3.44 -4.69
CA ILE A 236 15.79 3.73 -6.04
C ILE A 236 16.38 5.15 -6.11
N SER A 237 15.68 6.15 -5.56
CA SER A 237 16.15 7.53 -5.55
C SER A 237 17.49 7.69 -4.84
N ASN A 238 17.67 7.02 -3.70
CA ASN A 238 18.94 7.04 -2.96
C ASN A 238 20.08 6.39 -3.75
N GLN A 239 19.80 5.30 -4.47
CA GLN A 239 20.78 4.66 -5.36
C GLN A 239 21.20 5.59 -6.51
N ILE A 240 20.24 6.32 -7.11
CA ILE A 240 20.51 7.30 -8.18
C ILE A 240 21.37 8.46 -7.65
N ILE A 241 21.05 9.00 -6.48
CA ILE A 241 21.84 10.06 -5.85
C ILE A 241 23.29 9.59 -5.63
N LYS A 242 23.46 8.39 -5.07
CA LYS A 242 24.80 7.81 -4.86
C LYS A 242 25.56 7.60 -6.17
N LEU A 243 24.87 7.14 -7.22
CA LEU A 243 25.46 6.98 -8.55
C LEU A 243 25.93 8.34 -9.11
N ASN A 244 25.11 9.38 -9.01
CA ASN A 244 25.48 10.73 -9.45
C ASN A 244 26.72 11.25 -8.71
N THR A 245 26.79 11.06 -7.38
CA THR A 245 27.98 11.45 -6.61
C THR A 245 29.25 10.72 -7.08
N ILE A 246 29.15 9.43 -7.41
CA ILE A 246 30.29 8.67 -7.92
C ILE A 246 30.69 9.16 -9.32
N LEU A 247 29.72 9.50 -10.18
CA LEU A 247 29.97 10.05 -11.51
C LEU A 247 30.63 11.43 -11.44
N ASP A 248 30.19 12.30 -10.54
CA ASP A 248 30.81 13.62 -10.32
C ASP A 248 32.25 13.48 -9.85
N ALA A 249 32.52 12.58 -8.89
CA ALA A 249 33.87 12.29 -8.42
C ALA A 249 34.74 11.75 -9.57
N THR A 250 34.22 10.81 -10.36
CA THR A 250 34.94 10.25 -11.53
C THR A 250 35.25 11.32 -12.57
N SER A 251 34.32 12.25 -12.82
CA SER A 251 34.52 13.37 -13.73
C SER A 251 35.61 14.32 -13.22
N SER A 252 35.64 14.60 -11.92
CA SER A 252 36.68 15.43 -11.32
C SER A 252 38.06 14.79 -11.44
N GLU A 253 38.18 13.48 -11.17
CA GLU A 253 39.44 12.77 -11.32
C GLU A 253 39.91 12.72 -12.79
N LEU A 254 38.99 12.65 -13.75
CA LEU A 254 39.33 12.71 -15.16
C LEU A 254 39.89 14.08 -15.57
N GLU A 255 39.36 15.18 -15.05
CA GLU A 255 39.91 16.51 -15.30
C GLU A 255 41.30 16.69 -14.64
N THR A 256 41.51 16.14 -13.44
CA THR A 256 42.83 16.09 -12.81
C THR A 256 43.82 15.31 -13.68
N LEU A 257 43.46 14.09 -14.10
CA LEU A 257 44.30 13.25 -14.96
C LEU A 257 44.65 13.96 -16.27
N LYS A 258 43.69 14.64 -16.90
CA LYS A 258 43.90 15.42 -18.12
C LYS A 258 44.88 16.58 -17.88
N SER A 259 44.76 17.28 -16.75
CA SER A 259 45.70 18.33 -16.36
C SER A 259 47.11 17.78 -16.14
N GLU A 260 47.24 16.63 -15.48
CA GLU A 260 48.54 15.97 -15.26
C GLU A 260 49.18 15.53 -16.58
N ILE A 261 48.41 14.96 -17.51
CA ILE A 261 48.89 14.59 -18.85
C ILE A 261 49.38 15.84 -19.61
N SER A 262 48.65 16.95 -19.55
CA SER A 262 49.10 18.20 -20.15
C SER A 262 50.38 18.72 -19.50
N GLY A 263 50.52 18.58 -18.18
CA GLY A 263 51.76 18.91 -17.47
C GLY A 263 52.94 18.02 -17.89
N PHE A 264 52.69 16.73 -18.13
CA PHE A 264 53.69 15.81 -18.64
C PHE A 264 54.16 16.19 -20.05
N ASP A 265 53.24 16.62 -20.93
CA ASP A 265 53.57 17.09 -22.27
C ASP A 265 54.53 18.30 -22.24
N THR A 266 54.24 19.29 -21.37
CA THR A 266 55.15 20.44 -21.18
C THR A 266 56.51 20.04 -20.61
N THR A 267 56.54 19.03 -19.73
CA THR A 267 57.80 18.51 -19.17
C THR A 267 58.63 17.82 -20.25
N LEU A 268 57.98 17.07 -21.14
CA LEU A 268 58.63 16.41 -22.26
C LEU A 268 59.18 17.42 -23.28
N GLU A 269 58.42 18.48 -23.59
CA GLU A 269 58.85 19.57 -24.47
C GLU A 269 60.07 20.30 -23.90
N TYR A 270 60.04 20.65 -22.61
CA TYR A 270 61.19 21.27 -21.93
C TYR A 270 62.43 20.38 -21.97
N ALA A 271 62.28 19.10 -21.64
CA ALA A 271 63.38 18.13 -21.68
C ALA A 271 63.96 17.99 -23.11
N SER A 272 63.10 17.97 -24.13
CA SER A 272 63.53 17.91 -25.54
C SER A 272 64.35 19.14 -25.92
N ASN A 273 63.89 20.34 -25.59
CA ASN A 273 64.61 21.59 -25.89
C ASN A 273 66.00 21.62 -25.20
N GLN A 274 66.08 21.20 -23.93
CA GLN A 274 67.35 21.12 -23.20
C GLN A 274 68.33 20.11 -23.84
N ILE A 275 67.82 18.99 -24.35
CA ILE A 275 68.62 18.00 -25.07
C ILE A 275 69.14 18.60 -26.38
N ASP A 276 68.30 19.29 -27.14
CA ASP A 276 68.68 19.93 -28.41
C ASP A 276 69.76 21.01 -28.22
N GLU A 277 69.62 21.85 -27.20
CA GLU A 277 70.65 22.85 -26.83
C GLU A 277 71.98 22.19 -26.42
N SER A 278 71.89 21.11 -25.64
CA SER A 278 73.07 20.33 -25.22
C SER A 278 73.76 19.70 -26.43
N ILE A 279 73.01 19.14 -27.38
CA ILE A 279 73.55 18.58 -28.64
C ILE A 279 74.23 19.68 -29.45
N GLY A 280 73.62 20.87 -29.57
CA GLY A 280 74.23 22.01 -30.26
C GLY A 280 75.55 22.45 -29.63
N THR A 281 75.60 22.51 -28.30
CA THR A 281 76.81 22.86 -27.52
C THR A 281 77.91 21.81 -27.69
N ILE A 282 77.56 20.52 -27.63
CA ILE A 282 78.48 19.40 -27.85
C ILE A 282 79.03 19.46 -29.28
N SER A 283 78.17 19.66 -30.28
CA SER A 283 78.58 19.77 -31.68
C SER A 283 79.60 20.89 -31.90
N THR A 284 79.36 22.05 -31.29
CA THR A 284 80.30 23.19 -31.32
C THR A 284 81.62 22.86 -30.63
N SER A 285 81.56 22.21 -29.46
CA SER A 285 82.76 21.78 -28.73
C SER A 285 83.59 20.77 -29.52
N VAL A 286 82.93 19.79 -30.16
CA VAL A 286 83.58 18.81 -31.05
C VAL A 286 84.25 19.51 -32.24
N LYS A 287 83.61 20.53 -32.83
CA LYS A 287 84.21 21.33 -33.89
C LYS A 287 85.48 22.04 -33.42
N PHE A 288 85.45 22.71 -32.26
CA PHE A 288 86.64 23.35 -31.69
C PHE A 288 87.75 22.35 -31.37
N ILE A 289 87.42 21.17 -30.84
CA ILE A 289 88.41 20.10 -30.60
C ILE A 289 89.02 19.62 -31.92
N SER A 290 88.21 19.46 -32.96
CA SER A 290 88.68 19.05 -34.29
C SER A 290 89.63 20.09 -34.89
N GLU A 291 89.28 21.38 -34.81
CA GLU A 291 90.13 22.49 -35.26
C GLU A 291 91.43 22.58 -34.47
N ALA A 292 91.36 22.50 -33.14
CA ALA A 292 92.54 22.51 -32.26
C ALA A 292 93.45 21.30 -32.51
N SER A 293 92.88 20.11 -32.74
CA SER A 293 93.63 18.89 -33.10
C SER A 293 94.33 19.06 -34.45
N SER A 294 93.66 19.66 -35.43
CA SER A 294 94.27 19.99 -36.73
C SER A 294 95.44 20.96 -36.59
N GLN A 295 95.27 22.04 -35.81
CA GLN A 295 96.34 23.00 -35.51
C GLN A 295 97.53 22.34 -34.80
N LEU A 296 97.26 21.50 -33.79
CA LEU A 296 98.29 20.75 -33.08
C LEU A 296 99.10 19.88 -34.06
N ASN A 297 98.43 19.16 -34.96
CA ASN A 297 99.11 18.36 -35.98
C ASN A 297 99.96 19.23 -36.93
N ALA A 298 99.45 20.40 -37.34
CA ALA A 298 100.19 21.34 -38.18
C ALA A 298 101.45 21.89 -37.49
N LEU A 299 101.43 22.05 -36.17
CA LEU A 299 102.59 22.46 -35.35
C LEU A 299 103.56 21.31 -35.09
N MET A 300 103.06 20.11 -34.80
CA MET A 300 103.87 18.94 -34.44
C MET A 300 104.63 18.38 -35.63
N LEU A 301 104.04 18.36 -36.83
CA LEU A 301 104.68 17.77 -38.02
C LEU A 301 106.04 18.44 -38.35
N PRO A 302 106.16 19.77 -38.42
CA PRO A 302 107.45 20.44 -38.60
C PRO A 302 108.46 20.18 -37.46
N ILE A 303 108.00 20.10 -36.20
CA ILE A 303 108.87 19.84 -35.04
C ILE A 303 109.43 18.42 -35.12
N ILE A 304 108.57 17.42 -35.36
CA ILE A 304 108.97 16.01 -35.51
C ILE A 304 109.93 15.87 -36.70
N ALA A 305 109.64 16.50 -37.83
CA ALA A 305 110.54 16.52 -38.99
C ALA A 305 111.91 17.14 -38.65
N SER A 306 111.92 18.26 -37.92
CA SER A 306 113.15 18.93 -37.47
C SER A 306 113.97 18.06 -36.52
N ILE A 307 113.33 17.39 -35.54
CA ILE A 307 114.00 16.43 -34.65
C ILE A 307 114.59 15.27 -35.47
N GLY A 308 113.84 14.73 -36.43
CA GLY A 308 114.32 13.67 -37.32
C GLY A 308 115.56 14.07 -38.12
N ILE A 309 115.58 15.30 -38.67
CA ILE A 309 116.74 15.87 -39.37
C ILE A 309 117.94 15.98 -38.41
N ILE A 310 117.75 16.54 -37.22
CA ILE A 310 118.81 16.69 -36.21
C ILE A 310 119.42 15.32 -35.86
N VAL A 311 118.58 14.31 -35.60
CA VAL A 311 119.03 12.95 -35.29
C VAL A 311 119.80 12.33 -36.45
N ALA A 312 119.31 12.46 -37.69
CA ALA A 312 120.01 11.96 -38.88
C ALA A 312 121.39 12.63 -39.07
N LEU A 313 121.49 13.94 -38.84
CA LEU A 313 122.75 14.68 -38.82
C LEU A 313 123.70 14.19 -37.72
N GLN A 314 123.20 13.98 -36.50
CA GLN A 314 123.99 13.45 -35.39
C GLN A 314 124.56 12.06 -35.69
N ILE A 315 123.76 11.15 -36.27
CA ILE A 315 124.20 9.82 -36.70
C ILE A 315 125.29 9.93 -37.76
N THR A 316 125.12 10.80 -38.76
CA THR A 316 126.09 11.02 -39.84
C THR A 316 127.43 11.55 -39.30
N ILE A 317 127.39 12.49 -38.34
CA ILE A 317 128.58 13.04 -37.68
C ILE A 317 129.32 11.96 -36.88
N LEU A 318 128.58 11.13 -36.12
CA LEU A 318 129.15 10.02 -35.34
C LEU A 318 129.76 8.94 -36.24
N ALA A 319 129.10 8.60 -37.35
CA ALA A 319 129.60 7.63 -38.33
C ALA A 319 130.88 8.11 -39.05
N ARG A 320 131.05 9.42 -39.26
CA ARG A 320 132.24 10.04 -39.89
C ARG A 320 133.45 10.20 -38.94
N ARG A 321 133.25 10.05 -37.63
CA ARG A 321 134.31 10.15 -36.59
C ARG A 321 134.95 8.80 -36.22
N LYS A 322 134.57 7.71 -36.90
CA LYS A 322 135.29 6.43 -36.90
C LYS A 322 136.14 6.31 -38.15
#